data_AF-A0A3D0XGD6-F1
#
_entry.id   AF-A0A3D0XGD6-F1
#
_cell.length_a   1.000
_cell.length_b   1.000
_cell.length_c   1.000
_cell.angle_alpha   90.00
_cell.angle_beta   90.00
_cell.angle_gamma   90.00
#
_symmetry.space_group_name_H-M   'P 1'
#
loop_
_entity.id
_entity.type
_entity.pdbx_description
1 polymer ?
#
loop_
_entity_poly.entity_id
_entity_poly.type
_entity_poly.pdbx_seq_one_letter_code
_entity_poly.pdbx_strand_id
1 'polypeptide(L)'
;FDDMDKRSLLGRIVKIYPAIQALISGEATTSEDRGLLVSWDSLLRRRSEYTELVQKKIPENSKEIAVARSYGDLRENHEYKAAKEMQKILMKRKAELEMDLTRARGTDFADVSTS
;
A
#
# COMPACT_ATOMS: atom_id res chain seq x y z
N PHE A 1 -30.37 4.10 -32.23
CA PHE A 1 -30.33 2.85 -33.03
C PHE A 1 -29.02 2.08 -32.90
N ASP A 2 -27.99 2.57 -32.22
CA ASP A 2 -26.64 1.99 -32.33
C ASP A 2 -26.25 1.00 -31.21
N ASP A 3 -26.79 1.15 -29.99
CA ASP A 3 -26.40 0.31 -28.85
C ASP A 3 -27.02 -1.09 -28.84
N MET A 4 -28.23 -1.22 -29.38
CA MET A 4 -28.95 -2.51 -29.39
C MET A 4 -28.33 -3.48 -30.40
N ASP A 5 -27.87 -2.96 -31.54
CA ASP A 5 -27.22 -3.76 -32.58
C ASP A 5 -25.82 -4.21 -32.16
N LYS A 6 -25.06 -3.35 -31.47
CA LYS A 6 -23.76 -3.70 -30.88
C LYS A 6 -23.89 -4.82 -29.85
N ARG A 7 -24.89 -4.74 -28.95
CA ARG A 7 -25.18 -5.80 -27.96
C ARG A 7 -25.58 -7.12 -28.61
N SER A 8 -26.36 -7.06 -29.69
CA SER A 8 -26.78 -8.25 -30.44
C SER A 8 -25.62 -8.92 -31.18
N LEU A 9 -24.70 -8.13 -31.76
CA LEU A 9 -23.45 -8.62 -32.36
C LEU A 9 -22.52 -9.28 -31.33
N LEU A 10 -22.30 -8.62 -30.20
CA LEU A 10 -21.50 -9.17 -29.10
C LEU A 10 -22.08 -10.49 -28.59
N GLY A 11 -23.40 -10.58 -28.42
CA GLY A 11 -24.07 -11.82 -28.03
C GLY A 11 -23.87 -12.97 -29.01
N ARG A 12 -23.83 -12.68 -30.33
CA ARG A 12 -23.51 -13.69 -31.35
C ARG A 12 -22.04 -14.13 -31.32
N ILE A 13 -21.13 -13.19 -31.11
CA ILE A 13 -19.68 -13.48 -31.01
C ILE A 13 -19.41 -14.38 -29.79
N VAL A 14 -19.99 -14.05 -28.63
CA VAL A 14 -19.88 -14.87 -27.40
C VAL A 14 -20.44 -16.28 -27.62
N LYS A 15 -21.55 -16.42 -28.37
CA LYS A 15 -22.16 -17.72 -28.66
C LYS A 15 -21.29 -18.61 -29.56
N ILE A 16 -20.54 -18.01 -30.48
CA ILE A 16 -19.64 -18.73 -31.40
C ILE A 16 -18.30 -19.05 -30.72
N TYR A 17 -17.85 -18.17 -29.81
CA TYR A 17 -16.59 -18.31 -29.09
C TYR A 17 -16.82 -18.24 -27.56
N PRO A 18 -17.26 -19.34 -26.92
CA PRO A 18 -17.53 -19.37 -25.48
C PRO A 18 -16.30 -19.00 -24.62
N ALA A 19 -15.09 -19.22 -25.14
CA ALA A 19 -13.84 -18.85 -24.47
C ALA A 19 -13.69 -17.32 -24.25
N ILE A 20 -14.35 -16.49 -25.06
CA ILE A 20 -14.31 -15.02 -24.96
C ILE A 20 -15.40 -14.53 -23.97
N GLN A 21 -16.32 -15.40 -23.54
CA GLN A 21 -17.35 -15.08 -22.56
C GLN A 21 -16.75 -14.54 -21.26
N ALA A 22 -15.72 -15.21 -20.72
CA ALA A 22 -15.01 -14.77 -19.52
C ALA A 22 -14.35 -13.39 -19.69
N LEU A 23 -13.84 -13.08 -20.89
CA LEU A 23 -13.19 -11.80 -21.21
C LEU A 23 -14.18 -10.63 -21.29
N ILE A 24 -15.42 -10.87 -21.75
CA ILE A 24 -16.47 -9.85 -21.92
C ILE A 24 -17.32 -9.70 -20.66
N SER A 25 -17.55 -10.77 -19.92
CA SER A 25 -18.36 -10.79 -18.70
C SER A 25 -17.76 -9.97 -17.56
N GLY A 26 -16.55 -9.42 -17.71
CA GLY A 26 -15.93 -8.66 -16.64
C GLY A 26 -15.75 -9.53 -15.40
N GLU A 27 -15.59 -10.85 -15.58
CA GLU A 27 -14.69 -11.61 -14.73
C GLU A 27 -13.31 -11.02 -15.00
N ALA A 28 -13.09 -9.82 -14.44
CA ALA A 28 -11.83 -9.55 -13.80
C ALA A 28 -11.50 -10.88 -13.13
N THR A 29 -10.43 -11.53 -13.60
CA THR A 29 -9.51 -12.13 -12.66
C THR A 29 -9.44 -11.10 -11.56
N THR A 30 -10.25 -11.27 -10.51
CA THR A 30 -10.23 -10.44 -9.33
C THR A 30 -8.78 -10.62 -8.99
N SER A 31 -7.98 -9.61 -9.30
CA SER A 31 -6.53 -9.67 -9.24
C SER A 31 -6.34 -10.07 -7.81
N GLU A 32 -6.11 -11.38 -7.62
CA GLU A 32 -6.15 -11.96 -6.31
C GLU A 32 -5.16 -11.08 -5.58
N ASP A 33 -5.60 -10.48 -4.49
CA ASP A 33 -4.71 -9.84 -3.55
C ASP A 33 -3.84 -10.98 -3.01
N ARG A 34 -2.94 -11.49 -3.86
CA ARG A 34 -1.97 -12.53 -3.59
C ARG A 34 -1.05 -11.79 -2.67
N GLY A 35 -1.38 -11.87 -1.38
CA GLY A 35 -0.67 -11.21 -0.32
C GLY A 35 0.83 -11.35 -0.59
N LEU A 36 1.56 -10.25 -0.42
CA LEU A 36 2.95 -10.17 -0.80
C LEU A 36 3.74 -11.27 -0.08
N LEU A 37 4.15 -12.31 -0.82
CA LEU A 37 4.94 -13.40 -0.26
C LEU A 37 6.35 -12.86 0.01
N VAL A 38 6.74 -12.90 1.28
CA VAL A 38 8.03 -12.38 1.75
C VAL A 38 8.71 -13.39 2.65
N SER A 39 10.03 -13.28 2.77
CA SER A 39 10.76 -14.09 3.75
C SER A 39 10.39 -13.67 5.17
N TRP A 40 10.44 -14.63 6.10
CA TRP A 40 10.21 -14.39 7.52
C TRP A 40 11.11 -13.27 8.09
N ASP A 41 12.38 -13.27 7.70
CA ASP A 41 13.34 -12.24 8.11
C ASP A 41 12.94 -10.84 7.64
N SER A 42 12.49 -10.72 6.38
CA SER A 42 11.99 -9.44 5.83
C SER A 42 10.76 -8.94 6.58
N LEU A 43 9.82 -9.84 6.88
CA LEU A 43 8.61 -9.52 7.65
C LEU A 43 8.94 -9.07 9.07
N LEU A 44 9.88 -9.75 9.74
CA LEU A 44 10.35 -9.38 11.08
C LEU A 44 11.02 -8.01 11.10
N ARG A 45 11.90 -7.73 10.13
CA ARG A 45 12.57 -6.42 10.00
C ARG A 45 11.57 -5.30 9.81
N ARG A 46 10.59 -5.45 8.91
CA ARG A 46 9.52 -4.46 8.68
C ARG A 46 8.66 -4.23 9.93
N ARG A 47 8.38 -5.29 10.70
CA ARG A 47 7.64 -5.19 11.98
C ARG A 47 8.45 -4.44 13.04
N SER A 48 9.75 -4.68 13.11
CA SER A 48 10.66 -3.96 14.01
C SER A 48 10.74 -2.48 13.63
N GLU A 49 10.91 -2.16 12.35
CA GLU A 49 10.92 -0.78 11.84
C GLU A 49 9.62 -0.05 12.20
N TYR A 50 8.47 -0.69 11.97
CA TYR A 50 7.18 -0.12 12.34
C TYR A 50 7.08 0.17 13.85
N THR A 51 7.55 -0.77 14.67
CA THR A 51 7.53 -0.64 16.13
C THR A 51 8.41 0.52 16.60
N GLU A 52 9.62 0.65 16.06
CA GLU A 52 10.53 1.75 16.35
C GLU A 52 9.92 3.11 15.93
N LEU A 53 9.30 3.15 14.75
CA LEU A 53 8.68 4.35 14.21
C LEU A 53 7.53 4.84 15.12
N VAL A 54 6.65 3.94 15.56
CA VAL A 54 5.49 4.27 16.41
C VAL A 54 5.90 4.55 17.85
N GLN A 55 6.80 3.77 18.43
CA GLN A 55 7.15 3.89 19.85
C GLN A 55 8.21 4.95 20.15
N LYS A 56 9.08 5.27 19.18
CA LYS A 56 10.20 6.20 19.39
C LYS A 56 10.10 7.43 18.51
N LYS A 57 10.18 7.27 17.18
CA LYS A 57 10.38 8.38 16.24
C LYS A 57 9.21 9.37 16.22
N ILE A 58 7.97 8.87 16.17
CA ILE A 58 6.78 9.74 16.16
C ILE A 58 6.64 10.54 17.47
N PRO A 59 6.75 9.93 18.67
CA PRO A 59 6.78 10.66 19.93
C PRO A 59 7.92 11.68 20.04
N GLU A 60 9.12 11.33 19.56
CA GLU A 60 10.29 12.20 19.57
C GLU A 60 10.08 13.44 18.70
N ASN A 61 9.63 13.25 17.46
CA ASN A 61 9.29 14.36 16.58
C ASN A 61 8.16 15.24 17.16
N SER A 62 7.18 14.66 17.86
CA SER A 62 6.16 15.44 18.56
C SER A 62 6.74 16.34 19.67
N LYS A 63 7.80 15.89 20.35
CA LYS A 63 8.51 16.69 21.35
C LYS A 63 9.32 17.81 20.67
N GLU A 64 10.00 17.51 19.56
CA GLU A 64 10.72 18.52 18.77
C GLU A 64 9.78 19.62 18.29
N ILE A 65 8.59 19.29 17.81
CA ILE A 65 7.58 20.27 17.40
C ILE A 65 7.16 21.16 18.58
N ALA A 66 7.00 20.58 19.77
CA ALA A 66 6.63 21.33 20.97
C ALA A 66 7.74 22.30 21.39
N VAL A 67 9.00 21.86 21.32
CA VAL A 67 10.18 22.70 21.59
C VAL A 67 10.29 23.80 20.55
N ALA A 68 10.23 23.46 19.26
CA ALA A 68 10.28 24.43 18.17
C ALA A 68 9.15 25.47 18.27
N ARG A 69 7.96 25.06 18.73
CA ARG A 69 6.82 25.96 18.96
C ARG A 69 7.10 26.98 20.07
N SER A 70 7.92 26.62 21.06
CA SER A 70 8.24 27.51 22.19
C SER A 70 9.14 28.69 21.82
N TYR A 71 9.86 28.62 20.68
CA TYR A 71 10.74 29.69 20.21
C TYR A 71 10.01 30.91 19.63
N GLY A 72 8.69 30.96 19.71
CA GLY A 72 7.91 32.19 19.51
C GLY A 72 7.52 32.47 18.06
N ASP A 73 8.44 32.97 17.23
CA ASP A 73 8.09 33.36 15.86
C ASP A 73 8.01 32.16 14.91
N LEU A 74 6.82 31.58 14.81
CA LEU A 74 6.54 30.44 13.94
C LEU A 74 6.63 30.76 12.44
N ARG A 75 6.59 32.05 12.05
CA ARG A 75 6.66 32.42 10.63
C ARG A 75 8.07 32.32 10.08
N GLU A 76 9.08 32.65 10.89
CA GLU A 76 10.49 32.54 10.53
C GLU A 76 11.15 31.25 11.04
N ASN A 77 10.54 30.55 12.00
CA ASN A 77 11.12 29.33 12.56
C ASN A 77 11.20 28.18 11.52
N HIS A 78 12.42 27.99 10.99
CA HIS A 78 12.75 26.91 10.08
C HIS A 78 12.70 25.53 10.75
N GLU A 79 13.04 25.43 12.03
CA GLU A 79 12.99 24.18 12.80
C GLU A 79 11.55 23.68 12.95
N TYR A 80 10.59 24.59 13.22
CA TYR A 80 9.18 24.22 13.31
C TYR A 80 8.65 23.69 11.96
N LYS A 81 9.00 24.36 10.86
CA LYS A 81 8.62 23.91 9.50
C LYS A 81 9.23 22.55 9.17
N ALA A 82 10.51 22.37 9.45
CA ALA A 82 11.22 21.11 9.24
C ALA A 82 10.62 19.98 10.08
N ALA A 83 10.36 20.23 11.37
CA ALA A 83 9.77 19.25 12.27
C ALA A 83 8.34 18.85 11.84
N LYS A 84 7.55 19.79 11.33
CA LYS A 84 6.21 19.53 10.75
C LYS A 84 6.28 18.71 9.46
N GLU A 85 7.24 18.96 8.59
CA GLU A 85 7.42 18.14 7.39
C GLU A 85 7.91 16.74 7.75
N MET A 86 8.83 16.63 8.71
CA MET A 86 9.27 15.33 9.25
C MET A 86 8.09 14.54 9.82
N GLN A 87 7.18 15.18 10.55
CA GLN A 87 5.94 14.56 11.04
C GLN A 87 5.12 13.94 9.91
N LYS A 88 4.98 14.66 8.79
CA LYS A 88 4.23 14.20 7.63
C LYS A 88 4.90 12.98 6.98
N ILE A 89 6.23 13.01 6.84
CA ILE A 89 7.02 11.89 6.31
C ILE A 89 6.88 10.66 7.21
N LEU A 90 7.00 10.82 8.53
CA LEU A 90 6.85 9.73 9.50
C LEU A 90 5.46 9.10 9.44
N MET A 91 4.40 9.92 9.35
CA MET A 91 3.02 9.41 9.23
C MET A 91 2.78 8.69 7.91
N LYS A 92 3.32 9.19 6.80
CA LYS A 92 3.26 8.51 5.51
C LYS A 92 3.97 7.15 5.58
N ARG A 93 5.17 7.12 6.15
CA ARG A 93 5.95 5.89 6.31
C ARG A 93 5.24 4.87 7.20
N LYS A 94 4.58 5.33 8.26
CA LYS A 94 3.74 4.49 9.13
C LYS A 94 2.65 3.79 8.30
N ALA A 95 1.89 4.56 7.52
CA ALA A 95 0.78 4.03 6.72
C ALA A 95 1.25 3.02 5.66
N GLU A 96 2.37 3.30 5.00
CA GLU A 96 3.00 2.38 4.04
C GLU A 96 3.39 1.05 4.72
N LEU A 97 4.04 1.10 5.88
CA LEU A 97 4.43 -0.09 6.63
C LEU A 97 3.22 -0.88 7.14
N GLU A 98 2.15 -0.22 7.59
CA GLU A 98 0.91 -0.89 8.00
C GLU A 98 0.25 -1.62 6.84
N MET A 99 0.15 -0.97 5.68
CA MET A 99 -0.41 -1.58 4.48
C MET A 99 0.45 -2.78 4.04
N ASP A 100 1.76 -2.64 4.05
CA ASP A 100 2.69 -3.70 3.69
C ASP A 100 2.63 -4.88 4.65
N LEU A 101 2.56 -4.65 5.96
CA LEU A 101 2.43 -5.70 6.95
C LEU A 101 1.08 -6.42 6.88
N THR A 102 0.01 -5.71 6.50
CA THR A 102 -1.34 -6.30 6.33
C THR A 102 -1.38 -7.25 5.14
N ARG A 103 -0.77 -6.83 4.03
CA ARG A 103 -0.70 -7.61 2.77
C ARG A 103 0.34 -8.72 2.83
N ALA A 104 1.42 -8.55 3.60
CA ALA A 104 2.50 -9.51 3.62
C ALA A 104 2.09 -10.85 4.25
N ARG A 105 2.58 -11.94 3.65
CA ARG A 105 2.49 -13.30 4.18
C ARG A 105 3.90 -13.88 4.20
N GLY A 106 4.36 -14.27 5.39
CA GLY A 106 5.66 -14.90 5.58
C GLY A 106 5.66 -16.30 4.96
N THR A 107 6.66 -16.61 4.16
CA THR A 107 6.93 -17.95 3.65
C THR A 107 8.41 -18.28 3.79
N ASP A 108 8.74 -19.56 3.97
CA ASP A 108 10.11 -20.04 4.13
C ASP A 108 10.77 -20.37 2.78
N PHE A 109 10.03 -20.28 1.67
CA PHE A 109 10.46 -20.63 0.30
C PHE A 109 11.11 -22.03 0.14
N ALA A 110 11.15 -22.85 1.18
CA ALA A 110 11.83 -24.14 1.22
C ALA A 110 11.25 -25.17 0.23
N ASP A 111 9.96 -25.04 -0.10
CA ASP A 111 9.24 -25.95 -1.01
C ASP A 111 9.11 -25.41 -2.45
N VAL A 112 9.77 -24.30 -2.81
CA VAL A 112 9.60 -23.70 -4.13
C VAL A 112 10.59 -24.30 -5.13
N SER A 113 10.12 -25.28 -5.91
CA SER A 113 10.86 -25.87 -7.03
C SER A 113 11.12 -24.81 -8.10
N THR A 114 12.39 -24.45 -8.28
CA THR A 114 12.88 -23.64 -9.40
C THR A 114 13.36 -24.60 -10.48
N SER A 115 12.47 -25.00 -11.40
CA SER A 115 12.81 -25.79 -12.59
C SER A 115 12.34 -25.09 -13.84
#